data_AF-A0A1X7Q0A6-F1
#
_entry.id   AF-A0A1X7Q0A6-F1
#
_cell.length_a   1.000
_cell.length_b   1.000
_cell.length_c   1.000
_cell.angle_alpha   90.00
_cell.angle_beta   90.00
_cell.angle_gamma   90.00
#
_symmetry.space_group_name_H-M   'P 1'
#
loop_
_entity.id
_entity.type
_entity.pdbx_description
1 polymer ?
#
loop_
_entity_poly.entity_id
_entity_poly.type
_entity_poly.pdbx_seq_one_letter_code
_entity_poly.pdbx_strand_id
1 'polypeptide(L)'
;MTRLVIWTVCPILLWAVHFGVVFALISATCGPRALMTPEILRATVSLVTVFPALGVLALLVAAARRRGRIVADTALAPEASLAATAYWTATISLLAILLNAVPVAVLSSCSG
;
A
#
# COMPACT_ATOMS: atom_id res chain seq x y z
N MET A 1 -3.49 11.03 -21.17
CA MET A 1 -3.72 9.62 -20.76
C MET A 1 -2.59 9.00 -19.95
N THR A 2 -1.32 9.04 -20.38
CA THR A 2 -0.16 8.38 -19.71
C THR A 2 -0.03 8.72 -18.22
N ARG A 3 -0.30 9.98 -17.86
CA ARG A 3 -0.23 10.44 -16.47
C ARG A 3 -1.25 9.71 -15.58
N LEU A 4 -2.51 9.57 -16.02
CA LEU A 4 -3.57 8.87 -15.27
C LEU A 4 -3.23 7.39 -15.04
N VAL A 5 -2.65 6.73 -16.05
CA VAL A 5 -2.18 5.34 -15.92
C VAL A 5 -1.13 5.21 -14.82
N ILE A 6 -0.19 6.15 -14.72
CA ILE A 6 0.80 6.17 -13.64
C ILE A 6 0.11 6.28 -12.27
N TRP A 7 -0.91 7.14 -12.12
CA TRP A 7 -1.67 7.27 -10.87
C TRP A 7 -2.41 5.99 -10.49
N THR A 8 -2.82 5.18 -11.47
CA THR A 8 -3.47 3.89 -11.22
C THR A 8 -2.47 2.81 -10.81
N VAL A 9 -1.32 2.74 -11.48
CA VAL A 9 -0.33 1.65 -11.33
C VAL A 9 0.60 1.89 -10.14
N CYS A 10 0.98 3.13 -9.85
CA CYS A 10 1.96 3.44 -8.81
C CYS A 10 1.55 2.96 -7.40
N PRO A 11 0.28 3.11 -6.95
CA PRO A 11 -0.18 2.55 -5.67
C PRO A 11 -0.05 1.02 -5.61
N ILE A 12 -0.33 0.34 -6.72
CA ILE A 12 -0.26 -1.13 -6.84
C ILE A 12 1.19 -1.58 -6.70
N LEU A 13 2.12 -0.90 -7.39
CA LEU A 13 3.55 -1.22 -7.29
C LEU A 13 4.10 -0.97 -5.88
N LEU A 14 3.71 0.14 -5.23
CA LEU A 14 4.09 0.42 -3.85
C LEU A 14 3.61 -0.67 -2.89
N TRP A 15 2.35 -1.09 -3.04
CA TRP A 15 1.82 -2.21 -2.27
C TRP A 15 2.55 -3.53 -2.56
N ALA A 16 2.83 -3.86 -3.82
CA ALA A 16 3.50 -5.11 -4.17
C ALA A 16 4.93 -5.18 -3.61
N VAL A 17 5.68 -4.07 -3.69
CA VAL A 17 7.01 -3.95 -3.09
C VAL A 17 6.93 -4.08 -1.56
N HIS A 18 5.98 -3.37 -0.92
CA HIS A 18 5.75 -3.46 0.51
C HIS A 18 5.45 -4.91 0.95
N PHE A 19 4.52 -5.57 0.26
CA PHE A 19 4.15 -6.96 0.54
C PHE A 19 5.35 -7.90 0.43
N GLY A 20 6.17 -7.77 -0.63
CA GLY A 20 7.39 -8.55 -0.79
C GLY A 20 8.39 -8.34 0.34
N VAL A 21 8.59 -7.11 0.78
CA VAL A 21 9.48 -6.79 1.91
C VAL A 21 8.96 -7.37 3.23
N VAL A 22 7.68 -7.19 3.53
CA VAL A 22 7.08 -7.73 4.77
C VAL A 22 7.15 -9.26 4.78
N PHE A 23 6.84 -9.91 3.65
CA PHE A 23 6.95 -11.36 3.52
C PHE A 23 8.38 -11.86 3.75
N ALA A 24 9.38 -11.17 3.19
CA ALA A 24 10.79 -11.51 3.38
C ALA A 24 11.22 -11.35 4.85
N LEU A 25 10.78 -10.29 5.53
CA LEU A 25 11.08 -10.06 6.95
C LEU A 25 10.47 -11.13 7.85
N ILE A 26 9.22 -11.51 7.60
CA ILE A 26 8.55 -12.60 8.34
C ILE A 26 9.30 -13.91 8.10
N SER A 27 9.65 -14.21 6.85
CA SER A 27 10.38 -15.43 6.49
C SER A 27 11.79 -15.48 7.11
N ALA A 28 12.49 -14.35 7.20
CA ALA A 28 13.79 -14.25 7.86
C ALA A 28 13.70 -14.46 9.38
N THR A 29 12.59 -14.06 9.99
CA THR A 29 12.35 -14.18 11.43
C THR A 29 11.89 -15.58 11.82
N CYS A 30 10.96 -16.16 11.05
CA CYS A 30 10.39 -17.48 11.32
C CYS A 30 11.12 -18.63 10.63
N GLY A 31 12.20 -18.35 9.89
CA GLY A 31 13.05 -19.37 9.27
C GLY A 31 13.90 -20.15 10.29
N PRO A 32 14.49 -21.29 9.89
CA PRO A 32 15.21 -22.19 10.81
C PRO A 32 16.44 -21.58 11.48
N ARG A 33 16.98 -20.49 10.91
CA ARG A 33 18.13 -19.76 11.47
C ARG A 33 17.74 -18.52 12.29
N ALA A 34 16.45 -18.17 12.33
CA ALA A 34 15.88 -17.01 13.03
C ALA A 34 16.80 -15.79 13.08
N LEU A 35 16.92 -15.07 11.95
CA LEU A 35 17.90 -13.99 11.78
C LEU A 35 17.55 -12.70 12.56
N MET A 36 16.32 -12.61 13.10
CA MET A 36 15.81 -11.45 13.82
C MET A 36 14.93 -11.90 14.99
N THR A 37 14.83 -11.07 16.02
CA THR A 37 13.86 -11.26 17.10
C THR A 37 12.49 -10.69 16.72
N PRO A 38 11.38 -11.16 17.35
CA PRO A 38 10.05 -10.62 17.09
C PRO A 38 9.92 -9.11 17.33
N GLU A 39 10.66 -8.56 18.28
CA GLU A 39 10.67 -7.11 18.58
C GLU A 39 11.28 -6.31 17.42
N ILE A 40 12.40 -6.78 16.87
CA ILE A 40 13.07 -6.17 15.72
C ILE A 40 12.17 -6.29 14.49
N LEU A 41 11.51 -7.45 14.29
CA LEU A 41 10.55 -7.65 13.21
C LEU A 41 9.42 -6.61 13.29
N ARG A 42 8.78 -6.46 14.46
CA ARG A 42 7.68 -5.51 14.66
C ARG A 42 8.12 -4.08 14.37
N ALA A 43 9.24 -3.63 14.93
CA ALA A 43 9.76 -2.30 14.69
C ALA A 43 10.06 -2.05 13.20
N THR A 44 10.71 -3.01 12.54
CA THR A 44 11.07 -2.91 11.13
C THR A 44 9.82 -2.89 10.24
N VAL A 45 8.85 -3.79 10.48
CA VAL A 45 7.59 -3.83 9.74
C VAL A 45 6.78 -2.56 9.94
N SER A 46 6.73 -2.01 11.15
CA SER A 46 6.07 -0.72 11.39
C SER A 46 6.69 0.39 10.53
N LEU A 47 8.03 0.49 10.49
CA LEU A 47 8.72 1.48 9.66
C LEU A 47 8.46 1.26 8.17
N VAL A 48 8.66 0.04 7.67
CA VAL A 48 8.46 -0.26 6.25
C VAL A 48 6.99 -0.20 5.83
N THR A 49 6.04 -0.17 6.77
CA THR A 49 4.61 0.04 6.48
C THR A 49 4.25 1.52 6.46
N VAL A 50 4.79 2.32 7.38
CA VAL A 50 4.49 3.75 7.47
C VAL A 50 4.93 4.49 6.21
N PHE A 51 6.15 4.25 5.69
CA PHE A 51 6.62 5.01 4.52
C PHE A 51 5.78 4.77 3.25
N PRO A 52 5.49 3.53 2.83
CA PRO A 52 4.61 3.27 1.70
C PRO A 52 3.17 3.73 1.96
N ALA A 53 2.65 3.58 3.17
CA ALA A 53 1.32 4.06 3.52
C ALA A 53 1.18 5.58 3.34
N LEU A 54 2.18 6.36 3.79
CA LEU A 54 2.22 7.80 3.56
C LEU A 54 2.33 8.14 2.06
N GLY A 55 3.14 7.39 1.31
CA GLY A 55 3.26 7.54 -0.13
C GLY A 55 1.92 7.31 -0.85
N VAL A 56 1.24 6.20 -0.55
CA VAL A 56 -0.07 5.89 -1.12
C VAL A 56 -1.14 6.86 -0.64
N LEU A 57 -1.10 7.32 0.61
CA LEU A 57 -2.01 8.34 1.13
C LEU A 57 -1.86 9.66 0.37
N ALA A 58 -0.62 10.10 0.11
CA ALA A 58 -0.36 11.28 -0.72
C ALA A 58 -0.92 11.09 -2.13
N LEU A 59 -0.77 9.89 -2.71
CA LEU A 59 -1.33 9.56 -4.01
C LEU A 59 -2.87 9.59 -4.00
N LEU A 60 -3.50 9.05 -2.96
CA LEU A 60 -4.94 9.02 -2.76
C LEU A 60 -5.52 10.43 -2.63
N VAL A 61 -4.90 11.29 -1.81
CA VAL A 61 -5.33 12.69 -1.65
C VAL A 61 -5.23 13.44 -2.98
N ALA A 62 -4.15 13.23 -3.73
CA ALA A 62 -4.00 13.83 -5.05
C ALA A 62 -5.02 13.29 -6.07
N ALA A 63 -5.32 11.99 -6.05
CA ALA A 63 -6.34 11.38 -6.89
C ALA A 63 -7.74 11.90 -6.56
N ALA A 64 -8.09 12.03 -5.28
CA ALA A 64 -9.35 12.59 -4.82
C ALA A 64 -9.55 14.04 -5.29
N ARG A 65 -8.52 14.89 -5.13
CA ARG A 65 -8.54 16.29 -5.60
C ARG A 65 -8.67 16.42 -7.12
N ARG A 66 -8.17 15.45 -7.89
CA ARG A 66 -8.29 15.45 -9.35
C ARG A 66 -9.66 14.94 -9.80
N ARG A 67 -10.16 13.88 -9.18
CA ARG A 67 -11.51 13.35 -9.42
C ARG A 67 -12.55 14.45 -9.20
N GLY A 68 -12.45 15.21 -8.11
CA GLY A 68 -13.37 16.32 -7.84
C GLY A 68 -13.40 17.38 -8.95
N ARG A 69 -12.24 17.69 -9.54
CA ARG A 69 -12.14 18.65 -10.67
C ARG A 69 -12.72 18.09 -11.97
N ILE A 70 -12.33 16.86 -12.35
CA ILE A 70 -12.75 16.24 -13.61
C ILE A 70 -14.26 15.98 -13.62
N VAL A 71 -14.84 15.57 -12.49
CA VAL A 71 -16.29 15.32 -12.36
C VAL A 71 -17.10 16.63 -12.47
N ALA A 72 -16.58 17.73 -11.93
CA ALA A 72 -17.22 19.04 -12.04
C ALA A 72 -17.26 19.55 -13.50
N ASP A 73 -16.20 19.28 -14.26
CA ASP A 73 -16.06 19.81 -15.62
C ASP A 73 -16.68 18.90 -16.70
N THR A 74 -16.65 17.57 -16.52
CA THR A 74 -16.96 16.61 -17.61
C THR A 74 -17.45 15.26 -17.09
N ALA A 75 -18.66 15.22 -16.52
CA ALA A 75 -19.23 14.02 -15.89
C ALA A 75 -19.40 12.79 -16.80
N LEU A 76 -19.41 12.93 -18.13
CA LEU A 76 -19.52 11.82 -19.11
C LEU A 76 -18.21 11.48 -19.85
N ALA A 77 -17.09 12.13 -19.55
CA ALA A 77 -15.85 11.89 -20.28
C ALA A 77 -15.17 10.56 -19.85
N PRO A 78 -14.47 9.85 -20.75
CA PRO A 78 -13.64 8.68 -20.43
C PRO A 78 -12.57 8.94 -19.35
N GLU A 79 -12.21 10.21 -19.15
CA GLU A 79 -11.25 10.61 -18.12
C GLU A 79 -11.82 10.49 -16.70
N ALA A 80 -13.14 10.60 -16.54
CA ALA A 80 -13.82 10.45 -15.25
C ALA A 80 -13.73 9.01 -14.75
N SER A 81 -13.85 8.02 -15.63
CA SER A 81 -13.71 6.60 -15.25
C SER A 81 -12.26 6.27 -14.86
N LEU A 82 -11.27 6.75 -15.61
CA LEU A 82 -9.85 6.60 -15.27
C LEU A 82 -9.49 7.26 -13.93
N ALA A 83 -10.03 8.45 -13.65
CA ALA A 83 -9.82 9.13 -12.37
C ALA A 83 -10.48 8.38 -11.19
N ALA A 84 -11.67 7.81 -11.40
CA ALA A 84 -12.32 6.95 -10.42
C ALA A 84 -11.51 5.68 -10.15
N THR A 85 -11.00 5.02 -11.20
CA THR A 85 -10.14 3.84 -11.07
C THR A 85 -8.89 4.15 -10.27
N ALA A 86 -8.18 5.24 -10.57
CA ALA A 86 -6.98 5.65 -9.82
C ALA A 86 -7.26 5.91 -8.33
N TYR A 87 -8.42 6.49 -8.01
CA TYR A 87 -8.84 6.70 -6.63
C TYR A 87 -9.09 5.37 -5.89
N TRP A 88 -9.82 4.46 -6.52
CA TRP A 88 -10.14 3.17 -5.92
C TRP A 88 -8.90 2.27 -5.79
N THR A 89 -8.01 2.25 -6.78
CA THR A 89 -6.76 1.48 -6.66
C THR A 89 -5.88 2.02 -5.55
N ALA A 90 -5.73 3.34 -5.40
CA ALA A 90 -5.00 3.92 -4.28
C ALA A 90 -5.63 3.59 -2.93
N THR A 91 -6.97 3.60 -2.84
CA THR A 91 -7.70 3.24 -1.62
C THR A 91 -7.44 1.77 -1.24
N ILE A 92 -7.59 0.85 -2.19
CA ILE A 92 -7.39 -0.59 -1.96
C ILE A 92 -5.94 -0.87 -1.59
N SER A 93 -4.97 -0.28 -2.30
CA SER A 93 -3.54 -0.44 -1.98
C SER A 93 -3.21 0.09 -0.58
N LEU A 94 -3.79 1.21 -0.15
CA LEU A 94 -3.60 1.74 1.20
C LEU A 94 -4.14 0.77 2.25
N LEU A 95 -5.37 0.29 2.07
CA LEU A 95 -5.98 -0.69 2.97
C LEU A 95 -5.13 -1.97 3.04
N ALA A 96 -4.65 -2.45 1.90
CA ALA A 96 -3.83 -3.66 1.86
C ALA A 96 -2.48 -3.48 2.57
N ILE A 97 -1.82 -2.32 2.43
CA ILE A 97 -0.60 -1.98 3.19
C ILE A 97 -0.86 -2.00 4.70
N LEU A 98 -1.97 -1.38 5.15
CA LEU A 98 -2.31 -1.32 6.57
C LEU A 98 -2.67 -2.70 7.13
N LEU A 99 -3.45 -3.48 6.39
CA LEU A 99 -3.86 -4.83 6.79
C LEU A 99 -2.68 -5.81 6.83
N ASN A 100 -1.65 -5.63 5.99
CA ASN A 100 -0.43 -6.43 6.03
C ASN A 100 0.36 -6.28 7.35
N ALA A 101 0.12 -5.23 8.14
CA ALA A 101 0.72 -5.09 9.46
C ALA A 101 0.01 -5.92 10.55
N VAL A 102 -1.24 -6.34 10.32
CA VAL A 102 -2.04 -7.08 11.31
C VAL A 102 -1.38 -8.40 11.73
N PRO A 103 -0.90 -9.27 10.82
CA PRO A 103 -0.23 -10.50 11.23
C PRO A 103 0.94 -10.24 12.17
N VAL A 104 1.73 -9.20 11.91
CA VAL A 104 2.92 -8.86 12.72
C VAL A 104 2.55 -8.30 14.09
N ALA A 105 1.40 -7.61 14.19
CA ALA A 105 0.87 -7.13 15.47
C ALA A 105 0.30 -8.26 16.33
N VAL A 106 -0.33 -9.26 15.71
CA VAL A 106 -1.01 -10.37 16.41
C VAL A 106 -0.06 -11.52 16.74
N LEU A 107 0.93 -11.79 15.89
CA LEU A 107 1.89 -12.87 16.12
C LEU A 107 2.82 -12.52 17.29
N SER A 108 2.70 -13.26 18.38
CA SER A 108 3.59 -13.21 19.55
C SER A 108 4.81 -14.12 19.39
N SER A 109 4.71 -15.18 18.59
CA SER A 109 5.80 -16.09 18.26
C SER A 109 5.63 -16.67 16.85
N CYS A 110 6.73 -17.23 16.31
CA CYS A 110 6.73 -17.98 15.04
C CYS A 110 6.40 -19.48 15.24
N SER A 111 6.08 -19.89 16.46
CA SER A 111 5.69 -21.27 16.79
C SER A 111 4.18 -21.39 16.71
N GLY A 112 3.69 -22.22 15.78
CA GLY A 112 2.30 -22.71 15.81
C GLY A 112 2.04 -23.56 17.04
#